data_AF-A0A6G1RH08-F1
#
_entry.id   AF-A0A6G1RH08-F1
#
_cell.length_a   1.000
_cell.length_b   1.000
_cell.length_c   1.000
_cell.angle_alpha   90.00
_cell.angle_beta   90.00
_cell.angle_gamma   90.00
#
_symmetry.space_group_name_H-M   'P 1'
#
loop_
_entity.id
_entity.type
_entity.pdbx_description
1 polymer ?
#
loop_
_entity_poly.entity_id
_entity_poly.type
_entity_poly.pdbx_seq_one_letter_code
_entity_poly.pdbx_strand_id
1 'polypeptide(L)'
;TIHVAKPLSVLPLTKVEIKNRTVVFPKTRPGQSSESYLEMENKGDENVKWHLSSFAPPYVKDVDGADDVYRVTYSAFRCSRVSGILEAHGEEKVAVIFLPRDNGDYAQFWDIECHPVEKPGWKHKLRFQLSGRGTKTENETSIVKASGSALRNTELPVIPEMFYSDARAIKAGQDEIIRRVYAPEDLYTFPPTRVGESCTLKVNLRNNSFMTHLLRFVSPGEPFYIKHSKYSLRSP
;
A
#
# COMPACT_ATOMS: atom_id res chain seq x y z
N THR A 1 -4.99 53.64 26.22
CA THR A 1 -5.55 52.36 25.74
C THR A 1 -4.40 51.49 25.31
N ILE A 2 -4.09 50.43 26.06
CA ILE A 2 -2.95 49.54 25.77
C ILE A 2 -3.36 48.64 24.60
N HIS A 3 -2.73 48.83 23.45
CA HIS A 3 -2.98 48.02 22.27
C HIS A 3 -2.25 46.68 22.46
N VAL A 4 -2.98 45.64 22.85
CA VAL A 4 -2.45 44.27 22.88
C VAL A 4 -2.28 43.81 21.44
N ALA A 5 -1.03 43.69 20.98
CA ALA A 5 -0.72 43.10 19.70
C ALA A 5 -1.16 41.62 19.71
N LYS A 6 -2.13 41.29 18.88
CA LYS A 6 -2.59 39.92 18.66
C LYS A 6 -1.46 39.17 17.93
N PRO A 7 -0.94 38.03 18.44
CA PRO A 7 0.05 37.28 17.69
C PRO A 7 -0.63 36.74 16.44
N LEU A 8 -0.23 37.20 15.27
CA LEU A 8 -0.57 36.55 14.01
C LEU A 8 0.21 35.24 13.98
N SER A 9 -0.38 34.18 14.53
CA SER A 9 0.04 32.82 14.20
C SER A 9 -0.36 32.58 12.75
N VAL A 10 0.45 33.04 11.80
CA VAL A 10 0.38 32.57 10.42
C VAL A 10 0.85 31.12 10.49
N LEU A 11 -0.06 30.22 10.83
CA LEU A 11 0.17 28.80 10.66
C LEU A 11 0.47 28.61 9.17
N PRO A 12 1.65 28.09 8.82
CA PRO A 12 1.96 27.84 7.44
C PRO A 12 1.02 26.74 6.94
N LEU A 13 -0.03 27.15 6.24
CA LEU A 13 -1.06 26.27 5.75
C LEU A 13 -0.78 26.02 4.27
N THR A 14 -0.25 24.85 3.94
CA THR A 14 -0.34 24.36 2.57
C THR A 14 -1.82 24.27 2.20
N LYS A 15 -2.20 24.62 0.97
CA LYS A 15 -3.58 24.46 0.49
C LYS A 15 -3.84 23.03 -0.03
N VAL A 16 -3.20 22.05 0.58
CA VAL A 16 -3.41 20.63 0.24
C VAL A 16 -4.70 20.15 0.90
N GLU A 17 -5.53 19.45 0.14
CA GLU A 17 -6.77 18.86 0.59
C GLU A 17 -6.81 17.37 0.27
N ILE A 18 -7.49 16.61 1.13
CA ILE A 18 -7.82 15.20 0.89
C ILE A 18 -9.28 15.16 0.46
N LYS A 19 -9.55 14.64 -0.75
CA LYS A 19 -10.93 14.61 -1.29
C LYS A 19 -11.85 13.75 -0.42
N ASN A 20 -11.37 12.60 0.04
CA ASN A 20 -12.11 11.73 0.95
C ASN A 20 -11.30 11.39 2.20
N ARG A 21 -11.75 11.89 3.36
CA ARG A 21 -11.10 11.63 4.66
C ARG A 21 -11.34 10.22 5.20
N THR A 22 -12.25 9.44 4.59
CA THR A 22 -12.53 8.06 4.97
C THR A 22 -12.57 7.18 3.74
N VAL A 23 -11.50 6.40 3.52
CA VAL A 23 -11.43 5.42 2.45
C VAL A 23 -11.99 4.09 2.95
N VAL A 24 -13.08 3.63 2.34
CA VAL A 24 -13.73 2.36 2.68
C VAL A 24 -13.42 1.34 1.60
N PHE A 25 -12.88 0.20 2.01
CA PHE A 25 -12.54 -0.92 1.14
C PHE A 25 -13.74 -1.87 0.99
N PRO A 26 -13.84 -2.56 -0.16
CA PRO A 26 -14.83 -3.63 -0.32
C PRO A 26 -14.54 -4.79 0.64
N LYS A 27 -15.58 -5.60 0.90
CA LYS A 27 -15.43 -6.84 1.68
C LYS A 27 -14.38 -7.73 1.04
N THR A 28 -13.38 -8.13 1.81
CA THR A 28 -12.20 -8.85 1.31
C THR A 28 -12.05 -10.15 2.07
N ARG A 29 -11.80 -11.25 1.36
CA ARG A 29 -11.54 -12.54 2.02
C ARG A 29 -10.20 -12.49 2.76
N PRO A 30 -10.10 -13.06 3.96
CA PRO A 30 -8.81 -13.24 4.63
C PRO A 30 -7.77 -13.90 3.72
N GLY A 31 -6.55 -13.36 3.68
CA GLY A 31 -5.46 -13.80 2.81
C GLY A 31 -5.51 -13.27 1.36
N GLN A 32 -6.57 -12.55 0.99
CA GLN A 32 -6.68 -11.84 -0.29
C GLN A 32 -6.42 -10.34 -0.10
N SER A 33 -6.40 -9.60 -1.21
CA SER A 33 -6.25 -8.15 -1.22
C SER A 33 -7.39 -7.45 -1.93
N SER A 34 -7.74 -6.25 -1.48
CA SER A 34 -8.51 -5.29 -2.27
C SER A 34 -7.78 -3.95 -2.36
N GLU A 35 -8.15 -3.15 -3.36
CA GLU A 35 -7.55 -1.85 -3.61
C GLU A 35 -8.61 -0.74 -3.52
N SER A 36 -8.18 0.41 -3.03
CA SER A 36 -8.90 1.67 -3.09
C SER A 36 -7.88 2.81 -3.23
N TYR A 37 -8.32 4.06 -3.26
CA TYR A 37 -7.45 5.19 -3.54
C TYR A 37 -7.61 6.32 -2.54
N LEU A 38 -6.47 6.89 -2.15
CA LEU A 38 -6.39 8.19 -1.50
C LEU A 38 -6.18 9.24 -2.57
N GLU A 39 -7.09 10.22 -2.66
CA GLU A 39 -7.00 11.33 -3.60
C GLU A 39 -6.74 12.62 -2.84
N MET A 40 -5.71 13.35 -3.28
CA MET A 40 -5.32 14.63 -2.73
C MET A 40 -5.05 15.65 -3.82
N GLU A 41 -5.31 16.91 -3.50
CA GLU A 41 -5.21 18.04 -4.42
C GLU A 41 -4.45 19.16 -3.73
N ASN A 42 -3.52 19.79 -4.45
CA ASN A 42 -2.84 21.00 -3.99
C ASN A 42 -3.47 22.22 -4.63
N LYS A 43 -4.30 22.95 -3.90
CA LYS A 43 -4.93 24.19 -4.39
C LYS A 43 -4.01 25.41 -4.30
N GLY A 44 -2.74 25.19 -3.97
CA GLY A 44 -1.71 26.21 -3.82
C GLY A 44 -0.89 26.42 -5.08
N ASP A 45 -0.19 27.55 -5.08
CA ASP A 45 0.61 28.02 -6.20
C ASP A 45 2.08 27.54 -6.12
N GLU A 46 2.44 26.82 -5.06
CA GLU A 46 3.78 26.25 -4.82
C GLU A 46 3.73 24.72 -4.86
N ASN A 47 4.82 24.10 -5.32
CA ASN A 47 4.98 22.64 -5.23
C ASN A 47 5.14 22.22 -3.76
N VAL A 48 4.49 21.12 -3.38
CA VAL A 48 4.45 20.63 -2.00
C VAL A 48 5.03 19.24 -1.92
N LYS A 49 6.01 19.04 -1.04
CA LYS A 49 6.48 17.70 -0.67
C LYS A 49 5.52 17.09 0.33
N TRP A 50 5.17 15.82 0.17
CA TRP A 50 4.25 15.10 1.04
C TRP A 50 4.81 13.75 1.50
N HIS A 51 4.35 13.29 2.66
CA HIS A 51 4.68 11.99 3.25
C HIS A 51 3.48 11.39 4.00
N LEU A 52 3.20 10.12 3.75
CA LEU A 52 2.15 9.33 4.41
C LEU A 52 2.75 8.51 5.55
N SER A 53 2.10 8.54 6.70
CA SER A 53 2.50 7.73 7.85
C SER A 53 1.28 7.20 8.60
N SER A 54 1.34 5.95 9.06
CA SER A 54 0.33 5.41 9.96
C SER A 54 0.46 6.07 11.34
N PHE A 55 -0.65 6.57 11.89
CA PHE A 55 -0.66 7.17 13.23
C PHE A 55 -0.53 6.11 14.34
N ALA A 56 -1.16 4.95 14.12
CA ALA A 56 -1.15 3.80 15.03
C ALA A 56 -1.30 2.50 14.24
N PRO A 57 -1.01 1.32 14.85
CA PRO A 57 -1.37 0.04 14.26
C PRO A 57 -2.87 -0.06 13.94
N PRO A 58 -3.29 -0.93 13.00
CA PRO A 58 -4.69 -1.13 12.71
C PRO A 58 -5.44 -1.72 13.91
N TYR A 59 -6.67 -1.25 14.10
CA TYR A 59 -7.64 -1.77 15.05
C TYR A 59 -8.57 -2.73 14.33
N VAL A 60 -8.96 -3.80 15.00
CA VAL A 60 -9.91 -4.78 14.48
C VAL A 60 -10.98 -5.00 15.53
N LYS A 61 -12.23 -4.88 15.10
CA LYS A 61 -13.39 -5.32 15.87
C LYS A 61 -13.82 -6.69 15.36
N ASP A 62 -13.91 -7.65 16.26
CA ASP A 62 -14.32 -9.02 15.91
C ASP A 62 -15.78 -9.05 15.45
N VAL A 63 -16.09 -9.92 14.50
CA VAL A 63 -17.44 -10.18 14.00
C VAL A 63 -18.13 -11.27 14.84
N ASP A 64 -17.37 -12.09 15.57
CA ASP A 64 -17.85 -13.28 16.29
C ASP A 64 -18.50 -12.95 17.67
N GLY A 65 -18.93 -11.70 17.88
CA GLY A 65 -19.84 -11.32 18.96
C GLY A 65 -19.20 -10.84 20.27
N ALA A 66 -17.87 -10.93 20.41
CA ALA A 66 -17.15 -10.18 21.42
C ALA A 66 -16.99 -8.73 20.92
N ASP A 67 -17.54 -7.74 21.64
CA ASP A 67 -17.38 -6.30 21.30
C ASP A 67 -15.94 -5.78 21.53
N ASP A 68 -14.97 -6.69 21.56
CA ASP A 68 -13.58 -6.43 21.84
C ASP A 68 -12.89 -5.84 20.61
N VAL A 69 -12.18 -4.75 20.84
CA VAL A 69 -11.31 -4.11 19.84
C VAL A 69 -9.87 -4.46 20.17
N TYR A 70 -9.18 -5.11 19.25
CA TYR A 70 -7.77 -5.45 19.39
C TYR A 70 -6.93 -4.74 18.32
N ARG A 71 -5.62 -4.67 18.57
CA ARG A 71 -4.64 -4.14 17.61
C ARG A 71 -3.93 -5.29 16.93
N VAL A 72 -3.80 -5.22 15.61
CA VAL A 72 -2.98 -6.18 14.86
C VAL A 72 -1.55 -5.68 14.71
N THR A 73 -0.59 -6.60 14.75
CA THR A 73 0.85 -6.31 14.67
C THR A 73 1.39 -6.29 13.25
N TYR A 74 0.57 -6.64 12.25
CA TYR A 74 0.93 -6.62 10.85
C TYR A 74 0.28 -5.43 10.10
N SER A 75 0.81 -5.08 8.93
CA SER A 75 0.26 -3.99 8.10
C SER A 75 -0.98 -4.44 7.31
N ALA A 76 -2.17 -4.21 7.87
CA ALA A 76 -3.44 -4.50 7.18
C ALA A 76 -3.72 -3.53 6.01
N PHE A 77 -3.18 -2.32 6.05
CA PHE A 77 -3.28 -1.33 4.98
C PHE A 77 -1.89 -0.92 4.48
N ARG A 78 -1.76 -0.73 3.17
CA ARG A 78 -0.50 -0.36 2.51
C ARG A 78 -0.70 0.64 1.40
N CYS A 79 0.02 1.76 1.45
CA CYS A 79 0.07 2.69 0.32
C CYS A 79 1.14 2.23 -0.69
N SER A 80 0.83 2.29 -1.99
CA SER A 80 1.79 1.98 -3.06
C SER A 80 2.98 2.94 -3.06
N ARG A 81 2.73 4.19 -2.67
CA ARG A 81 3.69 5.28 -2.49
C ARG A 81 3.42 5.95 -1.15
N VAL A 82 4.49 6.29 -0.42
CA VAL A 82 4.39 6.96 0.91
C VAL A 82 4.95 8.38 0.90
N SER A 83 5.47 8.86 -0.21
CA SER A 83 5.94 10.25 -0.34
C SER A 83 6.05 10.66 -1.79
N GLY A 84 6.00 11.96 -2.04
CA GLY A 84 6.19 12.52 -3.38
C GLY A 84 6.23 14.04 -3.36
N ILE A 85 6.16 14.62 -4.55
CA ILE A 85 5.93 16.05 -4.75
C ILE A 85 4.57 16.16 -5.44
N LEU A 86 3.72 17.03 -4.90
CA LEU A 86 2.44 17.40 -5.48
C LEU A 86 2.59 18.81 -6.07
N GLU A 87 2.46 18.90 -7.38
CA GLU A 87 2.66 20.17 -8.10
C GLU A 87 1.62 21.22 -7.71
N ALA A 88 1.92 22.50 -7.96
CA ALA A 88 0.96 23.59 -7.83
C ALA A 88 -0.29 23.29 -8.67
N HIS A 89 -1.48 23.42 -8.07
CA HIS A 89 -2.76 23.04 -8.69
C HIS A 89 -2.86 21.57 -9.17
N GLY A 90 -1.95 20.71 -8.71
CA GLY A 90 -1.89 19.31 -9.09
C GLY A 90 -2.78 18.42 -8.22
N GLU A 91 -3.13 17.26 -8.78
CA GLU A 91 -3.80 16.17 -8.09
C GLU A 91 -2.92 14.93 -8.05
N GLU A 92 -2.97 14.16 -6.97
CA GLU A 92 -2.31 12.86 -6.85
C GLU A 92 -3.31 11.83 -6.35
N LYS A 93 -3.24 10.64 -6.94
CA LYS A 93 -4.02 9.47 -6.59
C LYS A 93 -3.10 8.34 -6.14
N VAL A 94 -3.10 8.06 -4.84
CA VAL A 94 -2.29 7.00 -4.24
C VAL A 94 -3.13 5.75 -4.06
N ALA A 95 -2.73 4.66 -4.72
CA ALA A 95 -3.33 3.35 -4.48
C ALA A 95 -3.02 2.88 -3.05
N VAL A 96 -4.06 2.39 -2.37
CA VAL A 96 -3.99 1.84 -1.04
C VAL A 96 -4.57 0.43 -1.09
N ILE A 97 -3.86 -0.53 -0.51
CA ILE A 97 -4.16 -1.95 -0.56
C ILE A 97 -4.57 -2.40 0.83
N PHE A 98 -5.70 -3.09 0.94
CA PHE A 98 -6.20 -3.72 2.16
C PHE A 98 -5.96 -5.23 2.11
N LEU A 99 -5.42 -5.78 3.20
CA LEU A 99 -4.86 -7.14 3.31
C LEU A 99 -5.30 -7.79 4.63
N PRO A 100 -6.59 -8.14 4.81
CA PRO A 100 -7.04 -8.80 6.04
C PRO A 100 -6.43 -10.21 6.14
N ARG A 101 -5.98 -10.60 7.34
CA ARG A 101 -5.51 -11.97 7.62
C ARG A 101 -6.58 -12.81 8.31
N ASP A 102 -7.49 -12.14 9.01
CA ASP A 102 -8.58 -12.74 9.78
C ASP A 102 -9.90 -12.02 9.52
N ASN A 103 -10.99 -12.60 10.01
CA ASN A 103 -12.29 -11.93 10.01
C ASN A 103 -12.25 -10.71 10.92
N GLY A 104 -12.98 -9.64 10.56
CA GLY A 104 -13.03 -8.44 11.38
C GLY A 104 -13.34 -7.17 10.61
N ASP A 105 -13.77 -6.16 11.35
CA ASP A 105 -13.84 -4.78 10.88
C ASP A 105 -12.52 -4.07 11.20
N TYR A 106 -11.71 -3.81 10.17
CA TYR A 106 -10.41 -3.18 10.27
C TYR A 106 -10.54 -1.67 10.10
N ALA A 107 -9.83 -0.90 10.93
CA ALA A 107 -9.70 0.54 10.78
C ALA A 107 -8.28 1.02 11.16
N GLN A 108 -7.78 2.03 10.45
CA GLN A 108 -6.49 2.65 10.78
C GLN A 108 -6.47 4.13 10.41
N PHE A 109 -5.94 4.96 11.31
CA PHE A 109 -5.68 6.37 11.03
C PHE A 109 -4.29 6.57 10.44
N TRP A 110 -4.22 7.43 9.42
CA TRP A 110 -3.01 7.84 8.74
C TRP A 110 -2.94 9.36 8.67
N ASP A 111 -1.71 9.87 8.66
CA ASP A 111 -1.43 11.29 8.51
C ASP A 111 -0.70 11.53 7.19
N ILE A 112 -1.10 12.59 6.48
CA ILE A 112 -0.32 13.24 5.42
C ILE A 112 0.42 14.41 6.06
N GLU A 113 1.74 14.35 6.12
CA GLU A 113 2.57 15.50 6.41
C GLU A 113 3.00 16.15 5.10
N CYS A 114 2.82 17.45 4.96
CA CYS A 114 3.16 18.18 3.75
C CYS A 114 3.81 19.54 4.06
N HIS A 115 4.67 20.02 3.17
CA HIS A 115 5.30 21.33 3.27
C HIS A 115 5.70 21.84 1.87
N PRO A 116 5.74 23.15 1.61
CA PRO A 116 6.28 23.67 0.35
C PRO A 116 7.72 23.19 0.16
N VAL A 117 8.13 22.89 -1.08
CA VAL A 117 9.47 22.37 -1.38
C VAL A 117 10.56 23.33 -0.89
N GLU A 118 10.37 24.63 -1.12
CA GLU A 118 11.31 25.69 -0.71
C GLU A 118 11.26 26.03 0.79
N LYS A 119 10.26 25.52 1.53
CA LYS A 119 10.01 25.88 2.94
C LYS A 119 9.78 24.63 3.80
N PRO A 120 10.79 23.78 4.04
CA PRO A 120 10.63 22.52 4.78
C PRO A 120 10.21 22.67 6.25
N GLY A 121 10.42 23.84 6.86
CA GLY A 121 9.93 24.13 8.23
C GLY A 121 8.42 24.38 8.31
N TRP A 122 7.75 24.58 7.17
CA TRP A 122 6.35 24.97 7.07
C TRP A 122 5.45 23.74 6.94
N LYS A 123 5.54 22.85 7.93
CA LYS A 123 4.83 21.57 7.93
C LYS A 123 3.36 21.74 8.27
N HIS A 124 2.53 21.08 7.49
CA HIS A 124 1.11 20.92 7.70
C HIS A 124 0.78 19.42 7.79
N LYS A 125 -0.19 19.04 8.63
CA LYS A 125 -0.58 17.65 8.83
C LYS A 125 -2.08 17.48 8.69
N LEU A 126 -2.50 16.57 7.82
CA LEU A 126 -3.89 16.19 7.59
C LEU A 126 -4.09 14.73 8.00
N ARG A 127 -5.21 14.41 8.63
CA ARG A 127 -5.54 13.04 9.06
C ARG A 127 -6.67 12.47 8.23
N PHE A 128 -6.57 11.18 7.89
CA PHE A 128 -7.60 10.40 7.22
C PHE A 128 -7.67 8.99 7.82
N GLN A 129 -8.76 8.29 7.52
CA GLN A 129 -9.03 6.94 7.98
C GLN A 129 -9.12 5.98 6.81
N LEU A 130 -8.52 4.79 6.97
CA LEU A 130 -8.73 3.63 6.13
C LEU A 130 -9.60 2.64 6.88
N SER A 131 -10.56 2.01 6.21
CA SER A 131 -11.43 1.00 6.82
C SER A 131 -11.83 -0.09 5.83
N GLY A 132 -11.91 -1.33 6.29
CA GLY A 132 -12.25 -2.47 5.45
C GLY A 132 -12.71 -3.67 6.28
N ARG A 133 -13.50 -4.56 5.66
CA ARG A 133 -14.02 -5.75 6.34
C ARG A 133 -13.39 -7.03 5.79
N GLY A 134 -12.76 -7.81 6.67
CA GLY A 134 -12.33 -9.17 6.42
C GLY A 134 -13.48 -10.14 6.67
N THR A 135 -13.95 -10.87 5.67
CA THR A 135 -14.98 -11.92 5.85
C THR A 135 -14.66 -13.14 5.02
N LYS A 136 -14.68 -14.32 5.65
CA LYS A 136 -14.85 -15.59 4.95
C LYS A 136 -16.18 -15.53 4.22
N THR A 137 -16.18 -15.71 2.89
CA THR A 137 -17.44 -15.91 2.17
C THR A 137 -17.98 -17.26 2.63
N GLU A 138 -19.19 -17.28 3.20
CA GLU A 138 -19.96 -18.53 3.25
C GLU A 138 -20.05 -19.03 1.81
N ASN A 139 -19.65 -20.28 1.59
CA ASN A 139 -19.97 -20.97 0.35
C ASN A 139 -21.45 -20.73 0.07
N GLU A 140 -21.79 -20.39 -1.17
CA GLU A 140 -23.17 -20.36 -1.65
C GLU A 140 -23.86 -21.62 -1.14
N THR A 141 -24.68 -21.47 -0.10
CA THR A 141 -25.65 -22.48 0.28
C THR A 141 -26.63 -22.55 -0.88
N SER A 142 -26.28 -23.37 -1.87
CA SER A 142 -27.21 -23.89 -2.84
C SER A 142 -28.22 -24.72 -2.04
N ILE A 143 -29.28 -24.05 -1.62
CA ILE A 143 -30.54 -24.67 -1.23
C ILE A 143 -31.06 -25.35 -2.51
N VAL A 144 -30.53 -26.53 -2.83
CA VAL A 144 -31.21 -27.47 -3.72
C VAL A 144 -32.11 -28.29 -2.83
N LYS A 145 -33.38 -27.87 -2.82
CA LYS A 145 -34.49 -28.67 -2.30
C LYS A 145 -34.44 -30.07 -2.93
N ALA A 146 -34.70 -31.04 -2.08
CA ALA A 146 -34.71 -32.47 -2.33
C ALA A 146 -35.40 -32.91 -3.63
N SER A 147 -34.82 -33.94 -4.26
CA SER A 147 -35.57 -35.05 -4.89
C SER A 147 -34.66 -36.28 -5.06
N GLY A 148 -34.90 -37.29 -4.21
CA GLY A 148 -34.94 -38.74 -4.52
C GLY A 148 -33.70 -39.51 -4.97
N SER A 149 -33.17 -40.35 -4.04
CA SER A 149 -32.64 -41.75 -4.17
C SER A 149 -31.55 -42.05 -5.24
N ALA A 150 -30.48 -42.82 -5.00
CA ALA A 150 -30.26 -43.95 -4.10
C ALA A 150 -28.76 -44.20 -3.86
N LEU A 151 -28.50 -45.00 -2.81
CA LEU A 151 -27.23 -45.48 -2.25
C LEU A 151 -26.20 -46.03 -3.25
N ARG A 152 -24.90 -45.80 -3.00
CA ARG A 152 -23.96 -46.79 -2.42
C ARG A 152 -22.51 -46.25 -2.31
N ASN A 153 -21.93 -46.50 -1.14
CA ASN A 153 -20.58 -46.16 -0.67
C ASN A 153 -19.44 -46.71 -1.56
N THR A 154 -18.31 -46.01 -1.64
CA THR A 154 -16.93 -46.52 -1.46
C THR A 154 -15.96 -45.33 -1.29
N GLU A 155 -15.20 -45.34 -0.20
CA GLU A 155 -14.13 -44.41 0.17
C GLU A 155 -12.87 -44.64 -0.68
N LEU A 156 -12.21 -43.58 -1.16
CA LEU A 156 -10.75 -43.47 -1.31
C LEU A 156 -10.34 -41.97 -1.32
N PRO A 157 -9.18 -41.59 -0.72
CA PRO A 157 -8.79 -40.19 -0.55
C PRO A 157 -8.09 -39.65 -1.81
N VAL A 158 -8.66 -38.62 -2.43
CA VAL A 158 -8.08 -37.95 -3.61
C VAL A 158 -7.29 -36.72 -3.17
N ILE A 159 -6.02 -36.72 -3.55
CA ILE A 159 -5.02 -35.66 -3.38
C ILE A 159 -5.51 -34.37 -4.09
N PRO A 160 -5.38 -33.16 -3.52
CA PRO A 160 -5.76 -31.94 -4.23
C PRO A 160 -4.76 -31.64 -5.35
N GLU A 161 -5.23 -31.74 -6.60
CA GLU A 161 -4.50 -31.34 -7.80
C GLU A 161 -4.23 -29.82 -7.80
N MET A 162 -2.95 -29.45 -7.95
CA MET A 162 -2.49 -28.11 -8.29
C MET A 162 -3.03 -27.73 -9.68
N PHE A 163 -3.94 -26.75 -9.73
CA PHE A 163 -4.35 -26.11 -10.98
C PHE A 163 -3.16 -25.33 -11.58
N TYR A 164 -2.49 -25.96 -12.55
CA TYR A 164 -1.74 -25.26 -13.59
C TYR A 164 -2.73 -24.86 -14.69
N SER A 165 -3.01 -23.57 -14.83
CA SER A 165 -3.68 -23.02 -16.01
C SER A 165 -2.67 -22.25 -16.84
N ASP A 166 -2.13 -22.95 -17.84
CA ASP A 166 -1.37 -22.36 -18.94
C ASP A 166 -2.33 -22.23 -20.14
N ALA A 167 -2.74 -21.00 -20.46
CA ALA A 167 -3.44 -20.68 -21.70
C ALA A 167 -3.14 -19.21 -22.07
N ARG A 168 -2.20 -19.05 -23.01
CA ARG A 168 -1.92 -17.80 -23.71
C ARG A 168 -3.03 -17.48 -24.71
N ALA A 169 -3.62 -16.29 -24.66
CA ALA A 169 -3.68 -15.32 -25.78
C ALA A 169 -4.56 -14.09 -25.46
N ILE A 170 -3.87 -13.00 -25.09
CA ILE A 170 -4.12 -11.59 -25.45
C ILE A 170 -5.52 -11.00 -25.18
N LYS A 171 -5.62 -10.25 -24.08
CA LYS A 171 -5.98 -8.82 -24.15
C LYS A 171 -4.96 -8.00 -23.38
N ALA A 172 -4.16 -7.26 -24.14
CA ALA A 172 -3.25 -6.25 -23.65
C ALA A 172 -4.05 -5.11 -23.00
N GLY A 173 -3.60 -4.63 -21.84
CA GLY A 173 -4.02 -3.33 -21.31
C GLY A 173 -4.50 -3.23 -19.86
N GLN A 174 -4.19 -4.18 -18.95
CA GLN A 174 -4.50 -4.04 -17.52
C GLN A 174 -3.44 -4.58 -16.53
N ASP A 175 -2.28 -5.04 -17.01
CA ASP A 175 -1.26 -5.69 -16.16
C ASP A 175 -0.12 -4.73 -15.71
N GLU A 176 -0.27 -3.42 -15.92
CA GLU A 176 0.71 -2.41 -15.49
C GLU A 176 0.48 -1.88 -14.06
N ILE A 177 -0.52 -2.41 -13.34
CA ILE A 177 -0.95 -1.92 -12.03
C ILE A 177 -0.63 -3.01 -10.98
N ILE A 178 0.20 -2.64 -9.99
CA ILE A 178 0.87 -3.51 -8.98
C ILE A 178 2.21 -4.08 -9.47
N ARG A 179 3.26 -3.23 -9.45
CA ARG A 179 4.63 -3.76 -9.33
C ARG A 179 4.76 -4.50 -7.99
N ARG A 180 4.60 -5.83 -8.02
CA ARG A 180 4.79 -6.74 -6.86
C ARG A 180 6.13 -6.52 -6.16
N VAL A 181 7.15 -6.19 -6.96
CA VAL A 181 8.46 -5.72 -6.51
C VAL A 181 8.74 -4.37 -7.15
N TYR A 182 9.11 -3.37 -6.34
CA TYR A 182 9.37 -2.02 -6.83
C TYR A 182 10.57 -1.36 -6.12
N ALA A 183 11.18 -0.38 -6.79
CA ALA A 183 12.15 0.52 -6.18
C ALA A 183 11.39 1.78 -5.68
N PRO A 184 11.66 2.30 -4.48
CA PRO A 184 11.09 3.56 -4.01
C PRO A 184 11.59 4.78 -4.80
N GLU A 185 12.78 4.66 -5.38
CA GLU A 185 13.49 5.69 -6.14
C GLU A 185 13.79 5.13 -7.53
N ASP A 186 13.42 5.89 -8.56
CA ASP A 186 13.61 5.49 -9.97
C ASP A 186 14.97 5.95 -10.53
N LEU A 187 15.62 6.90 -9.85
CA LEU A 187 16.93 7.44 -10.22
C LEU A 187 17.86 7.42 -9.01
N TYR A 188 19.03 6.82 -9.19
CA TYR A 188 20.11 6.84 -8.21
C TYR A 188 21.33 7.53 -8.81
N THR A 189 21.81 8.58 -8.14
CA THR A 189 22.98 9.34 -8.57
C THR A 189 24.16 8.99 -7.70
N PHE A 190 25.26 8.55 -8.31
CA PHE A 190 26.51 8.34 -7.58
C PHE A 190 27.09 9.67 -7.10
N PRO A 191 27.68 9.72 -5.90
CA PRO A 191 28.35 10.92 -5.44
C PRO A 191 29.59 11.22 -6.30
N PRO A 192 30.06 12.48 -6.37
CA PRO A 192 31.30 12.84 -7.05
C PRO A 192 32.45 11.94 -6.58
N THR A 193 33.06 11.21 -7.52
CA THR A 193 34.12 10.22 -7.25
C THR A 193 35.37 10.62 -8.00
N ARG A 194 36.53 10.59 -7.34
CA ARG A 194 37.80 10.99 -7.96
C ARG A 194 38.26 9.95 -8.98
N VAL A 195 39.03 10.40 -9.96
CA VAL A 195 39.60 9.50 -10.98
C VAL A 195 40.47 8.43 -10.29
N GLY A 196 40.17 7.16 -10.55
CA GLY A 196 40.85 6.00 -9.94
C GLY A 196 40.21 5.47 -8.66
N GLU A 197 39.22 6.16 -8.09
CA GLU A 197 38.44 5.69 -6.94
C GLU A 197 37.14 5.01 -7.39
N SER A 198 36.55 4.20 -6.50
CA SER A 198 35.22 3.61 -6.73
C SER A 198 34.26 3.99 -5.61
N CYS A 199 33.00 4.19 -5.97
CA CYS A 199 31.92 4.42 -5.02
C CYS A 199 30.88 3.29 -5.14
N THR A 200 30.18 2.99 -4.05
CA THR A 200 29.09 2.01 -4.04
C THR A 200 27.83 2.68 -3.54
N LEU A 201 26.74 2.50 -4.26
CA LEU A 201 25.41 2.97 -3.85
C LEU A 201 24.53 1.77 -3.50
N LYS A 202 23.74 1.90 -2.44
CA LYS A 202 22.77 0.87 -2.02
C LYS A 202 21.40 1.19 -2.61
N VAL A 203 20.97 0.37 -3.56
CA VAL A 203 19.63 0.42 -4.14
C VAL A 203 18.65 -0.30 -3.21
N ASN A 204 17.52 0.33 -2.90
CA ASN A 204 16.48 -0.26 -2.08
C ASN A 204 15.35 -0.80 -2.94
N LEU A 205 14.88 -2.01 -2.61
CA LEU A 205 13.75 -2.66 -3.26
C LEU A 205 12.74 -3.11 -2.22
N ARG A 206 11.47 -3.07 -2.59
CA ARG A 206 10.33 -3.36 -1.73
C ARG A 206 9.47 -4.45 -2.35
N ASN A 207 8.95 -5.32 -1.48
CA ASN A 207 8.03 -6.39 -1.83
C ASN A 207 6.64 -6.07 -1.31
N ASN A 208 5.71 -5.87 -2.22
CA ASN A 208 4.30 -5.62 -1.92
C ASN A 208 3.44 -6.88 -2.01
N SER A 209 4.02 -8.04 -2.29
CA SER A 209 3.31 -9.32 -2.35
C SER A 209 3.46 -10.13 -1.05
N PHE A 210 2.62 -11.15 -0.93
CA PHE A 210 2.68 -12.15 0.14
C PHE A 210 3.69 -13.28 -0.14
N MET A 211 4.34 -13.26 -1.30
CA MET A 211 5.31 -14.26 -1.71
C MET A 211 6.72 -13.71 -1.61
N THR A 212 7.66 -14.55 -1.20
CA THR A 212 9.08 -14.21 -1.33
C THR A 212 9.46 -14.22 -2.80
N HIS A 213 10.09 -13.14 -3.28
CA HIS A 213 10.54 -13.02 -4.67
C HIS A 213 12.05 -13.21 -4.76
N LEU A 214 12.48 -14.07 -5.69
CA LEU A 214 13.89 -14.20 -6.06
C LEU A 214 14.20 -13.25 -7.21
N LEU A 215 15.05 -12.27 -6.96
CA LEU A 215 15.48 -11.28 -7.93
C LEU A 215 16.81 -11.66 -8.55
N ARG A 216 16.92 -11.47 -9.86
CA ARG A 216 18.16 -11.58 -10.62
C ARG A 216 18.42 -10.26 -11.33
N PHE A 217 19.48 -9.56 -10.95
CA PHE A 217 19.89 -8.31 -11.56
C PHE A 217 20.80 -8.56 -12.75
N VAL A 218 20.55 -7.84 -13.83
CA VAL A 218 21.43 -7.78 -14.99
C VAL A 218 22.60 -6.88 -14.63
N SER A 219 23.83 -7.37 -14.82
CA SER A 219 25.01 -6.55 -14.55
C SER A 219 25.11 -5.46 -15.62
N PRO A 220 25.28 -4.19 -15.23
CA PRO A 220 25.52 -3.12 -16.19
C PRO A 220 26.90 -3.30 -16.86
N GLY A 221 27.10 -2.59 -17.97
CA GLY A 221 28.42 -2.52 -18.60
C GLY A 221 29.39 -1.66 -17.79
N GLU A 222 30.69 -1.86 -18.03
CA GLU A 222 31.73 -1.02 -17.45
C GLU A 222 31.46 0.47 -17.73
N PRO A 223 31.73 1.38 -16.78
CA PRO A 223 32.48 1.17 -15.53
C PRO A 223 31.65 0.67 -14.34
N PHE A 224 30.37 0.34 -14.54
CA PHE A 224 29.46 -0.04 -13.45
C PHE A 224 29.43 -1.56 -13.25
N TYR A 225 29.19 -2.00 -12.01
CA TYR A 225 28.96 -3.40 -11.70
C TYR A 225 28.03 -3.56 -10.49
N ILE A 226 27.39 -4.73 -10.37
CA ILE A 226 26.50 -5.07 -9.25
C ILE A 226 27.16 -6.14 -8.39
N LYS A 227 27.37 -5.85 -7.09
CA LYS A 227 27.96 -6.80 -6.13
C LYS A 227 27.03 -7.97 -5.81
N HIS A 228 25.71 -7.73 -5.75
CA HIS A 228 24.72 -8.74 -5.36
C HIS A 228 23.68 -8.94 -6.47
N SER A 229 24.01 -9.78 -7.44
CA SER A 229 23.17 -10.02 -8.62
C SER A 229 22.01 -10.99 -8.39
N LYS A 230 21.98 -11.71 -7.26
CA LYS A 230 20.87 -12.57 -6.85
C LYS A 230 20.44 -12.20 -5.44
N TYR A 231 19.14 -11.96 -5.24
CA TYR A 231 18.63 -11.54 -3.94
C TYR A 231 17.25 -12.13 -3.65
N SER A 232 17.06 -12.68 -2.45
CA SER A 232 15.75 -13.14 -1.98
C SER A 232 15.07 -12.02 -1.21
N LEU A 233 14.06 -11.42 -1.82
CA LEU A 233 13.27 -10.37 -1.22
C LEU A 233 12.05 -11.00 -0.54
N ARG A 234 12.16 -11.19 0.78
CA ARG A 234 11.12 -11.82 1.60
C ARG A 234 9.81 -11.06 1.54
N SER A 235 8.71 -11.78 1.71
CA SER A 235 7.44 -11.14 2.05
C SER A 235 7.63 -10.42 3.41
N PRO A 236 7.07 -9.22 3.55
CA PRO A 236 7.15 -8.43 4.78
C PRO A 236 6.33 -9.00 5.94
#